data_AF-A0A7J2TYI2-F1
#
_entry.id   AF-A0A7J2TYI2-F1
#
_cell.length_a   1.000
_cell.length_b   1.000
_cell.length_c   1.000
_cell.angle_alpha   90.00
_cell.angle_beta   90.00
_cell.angle_gamma   90.00
#
_symmetry.space_group_name_H-M   'P 1'
#
loop_
_entity.id
_entity.type
_entity.pdbx_description
1 polymer ?
#
loop_
_entity_poly.entity_id
_entity_poly.type
_entity_poly.pdbx_seq_one_letter_code
_entity_poly.pdbx_strand_id
1 'polypeptide(L)'
;MGILRNLAKVFLSTFFLMSLTIFTFLLLLTRITEYSTLKRITLPLIESQINVTEGQKIEILNYLKYRCLNEKEVNIEIGKNITISCEDINTLNEENITYYFVNKIFDTFYFENYECKLQECLKDRKLEYFLSLDFHKNISQLSKYFLIAAIAFGLLYLISIETLESRILSLGIIFVLTAVPYFIIDYSALLIPEP
;
A
#
# COMPACT_ATOMS: atom_id res chain seq x y z
N MET A 1 -3.16 47.00 -11.48
CA MET A 1 -3.36 45.97 -10.42
C MET A 1 -3.92 44.63 -10.94
N GLY A 2 -4.50 44.53 -12.14
CA GLY A 2 -5.08 43.26 -12.63
C GLY A 2 -4.09 42.12 -12.93
N ILE A 3 -2.89 42.44 -13.46
CA ILE A 3 -1.92 41.43 -13.92
C ILE A 3 -1.35 40.61 -12.74
N LEU A 4 -0.87 41.28 -11.69
CA LEU A 4 -0.29 40.61 -10.52
C LEU A 4 -1.30 39.68 -9.84
N ARG A 5 -2.57 40.12 -9.77
CA ARG A 5 -3.64 39.32 -9.16
C ARG A 5 -4.04 38.12 -10.02
N ASN A 6 -4.06 38.27 -11.34
CA ASN A 6 -4.32 37.13 -12.22
C ASN A 6 -3.17 36.11 -12.17
N LEU A 7 -1.92 36.56 -12.11
CA LEU A 7 -0.78 35.68 -11.89
C LEU A 7 -0.91 34.93 -10.56
N ALA A 8 -1.22 35.63 -9.46
CA ALA A 8 -1.41 35.00 -8.15
C ALA A 8 -2.51 33.93 -8.17
N LYS A 9 -3.66 34.20 -8.82
CA LYS A 9 -4.74 33.21 -8.98
C LYS A 9 -4.27 31.97 -9.72
N VAL A 10 -3.54 32.12 -10.83
CA VAL A 10 -3.02 30.99 -11.61
C VAL A 10 -2.05 30.18 -10.75
N PHE A 11 -1.03 30.81 -10.17
CA PHE A 11 -0.06 30.12 -9.33
C PHE A 11 -0.71 29.37 -8.17
N LEU A 12 -1.59 30.02 -7.40
CA LEU A 12 -2.26 29.40 -6.26
C LEU A 12 -3.21 28.28 -6.70
N SER A 13 -3.90 28.41 -7.83
CA SER A 13 -4.73 27.33 -8.38
C SER A 13 -3.89 26.12 -8.78
N THR A 14 -2.72 26.34 -9.39
CA THR A 14 -1.82 25.25 -9.81
C THR A 14 -1.26 24.53 -8.59
N PHE A 15 -0.80 25.24 -7.56
CA PHE A 15 -0.31 24.62 -6.33
C PHE A 15 -1.42 23.89 -5.56
N PHE A 16 -2.62 24.46 -5.51
CA PHE A 16 -3.77 23.79 -4.91
C PHE A 16 -4.13 22.51 -5.66
N LEU A 17 -4.24 22.57 -7.00
CA LEU A 17 -4.49 21.40 -7.84
C LEU A 17 -3.41 20.33 -7.66
N MET A 18 -2.13 20.72 -7.71
CA MET A 18 -1.01 19.78 -7.59
C MET A 18 -0.97 19.11 -6.21
N SER A 19 -1.12 19.89 -5.14
CA SER A 19 -1.13 19.35 -3.77
C SER A 19 -2.33 18.42 -3.54
N LEU A 20 -3.50 18.77 -4.05
CA LEU A 20 -4.69 17.93 -3.96
C LEU A 20 -4.53 16.63 -4.75
N THR A 21 -4.00 16.68 -5.98
CA THR A 21 -3.70 15.48 -6.78
C THR A 21 -2.70 14.55 -6.08
N ILE A 22 -1.60 15.11 -5.55
CA ILE A 22 -0.60 14.32 -4.82
C ILE A 22 -1.21 13.73 -3.55
N PHE A 23 -2.01 14.51 -2.81
CA PHE A 23 -2.72 14.02 -1.63
C PHE A 23 -3.63 12.82 -1.97
N THR A 24 -4.48 12.93 -2.99
CA THR A 24 -5.38 11.86 -3.41
C THR A 24 -4.60 10.61 -3.85
N PHE A 25 -3.49 10.79 -4.57
CA PHE A 25 -2.62 9.69 -4.96
C PHE A 25 -1.97 8.99 -3.75
N LEU A 26 -1.46 9.75 -2.77
CA LEU A 26 -0.90 9.19 -1.55
C LEU A 26 -1.97 8.49 -0.68
N LEU A 27 -3.18 9.01 -0.67
CA LEU A 27 -4.31 8.40 0.02
C LEU A 27 -4.63 7.01 -0.60
N LEU A 28 -4.66 6.93 -1.93
CA LEU A 28 -4.81 5.67 -2.64
C LEU A 28 -3.69 4.68 -2.30
N LEU A 29 -2.43 5.12 -2.36
CA LEU A 29 -1.30 4.28 -1.98
C LEU A 29 -1.40 3.79 -0.54
N THR A 30 -1.88 4.63 0.39
CA THR A 30 -2.10 4.24 1.79
C THR A 30 -3.13 3.11 1.89
N ARG A 31 -4.20 3.14 1.09
CA ARG A 31 -5.20 2.08 1.03
C ARG A 31 -4.66 0.79 0.43
N ILE A 32 -3.93 0.88 -0.67
CA ILE A 32 -3.33 -0.30 -1.33
C ILE A 32 -2.31 -0.98 -0.42
N THR A 33 -1.52 -0.19 0.32
CA THR A 33 -0.47 -0.69 1.24
C THR A 33 -1.00 -1.11 2.61
N GLU A 34 -2.30 -0.94 2.88
CA GLU A 34 -2.92 -1.43 4.10
C GLU A 34 -2.83 -2.95 4.16
N TYR A 35 -2.46 -3.51 5.32
CA TYR A 35 -2.20 -4.94 5.50
C TYR A 35 -3.25 -5.84 4.83
N SER A 36 -4.53 -5.60 5.09
CA SER A 36 -5.64 -6.42 4.56
C SER A 36 -5.73 -6.37 3.02
N THR A 37 -5.55 -5.20 2.44
CA THR A 37 -5.67 -4.98 1.00
C THR A 37 -4.45 -5.49 0.27
N LEU A 38 -3.27 -5.18 0.79
CA LEU A 38 -2.01 -5.65 0.22
C LEU A 38 -1.90 -7.17 0.29
N LYS A 39 -2.32 -7.76 1.41
CA LYS A 39 -2.39 -9.22 1.58
C LYS A 39 -3.31 -9.86 0.55
N ARG A 40 -4.52 -9.32 0.35
CA ARG A 40 -5.46 -9.82 -0.66
C ARG A 40 -4.88 -9.78 -2.08
N ILE A 41 -4.10 -8.75 -2.41
CA ILE A 41 -3.47 -8.61 -3.74
C ILE A 41 -2.26 -9.54 -3.89
N THR A 42 -1.47 -9.70 -2.82
CA THR A 42 -0.17 -10.36 -2.88
C THR A 42 -0.25 -11.87 -2.66
N LEU A 43 -1.20 -12.35 -1.86
CA LEU A 43 -1.35 -13.79 -1.58
C LEU A 43 -1.51 -14.63 -2.87
N PRO A 44 -2.41 -14.30 -3.82
CA PRO A 44 -2.54 -15.09 -5.06
C PRO A 44 -1.27 -15.07 -5.91
N LEU A 45 -0.51 -13.96 -5.89
CA LEU A 45 0.75 -13.83 -6.62
C LEU A 45 1.82 -14.74 -6.02
N ILE A 46 1.96 -14.76 -4.69
CA ILE A 46 2.91 -15.66 -4.01
C ILE A 46 2.49 -17.11 -4.21
N GLU A 47 1.19 -17.42 -4.09
CA GLU A 47 0.65 -18.76 -4.29
C GLU A 47 0.94 -19.28 -5.71
N SER A 48 0.77 -18.44 -6.74
CA SER A 48 1.08 -18.81 -8.12
C SER A 48 2.55 -19.14 -8.38
N GLN A 49 3.46 -18.57 -7.57
CA GLN A 49 4.90 -18.86 -7.65
C GLN A 49 5.28 -20.13 -6.90
N ILE A 50 4.52 -20.47 -5.84
CA ILE A 50 4.70 -21.69 -5.05
C ILE A 50 3.86 -22.80 -5.70
N ASN A 51 4.26 -23.21 -6.91
CA ASN A 51 3.63 -24.30 -7.63
C ASN A 51 4.08 -25.65 -7.05
N VAL A 52 3.44 -26.08 -5.96
CA VAL A 52 3.78 -27.30 -5.21
C VAL A 52 2.74 -28.37 -5.50
N THR A 53 3.21 -29.53 -5.98
CA THR A 53 2.35 -30.71 -6.23
C THR A 53 1.82 -31.30 -4.93
N GLU A 54 0.68 -31.99 -4.97
CA GLU A 54 0.07 -32.60 -3.77
C GLU A 54 1.04 -33.52 -3.02
N GLY A 55 1.80 -34.36 -3.73
CA GLY A 55 2.82 -35.22 -3.10
C GLY A 55 3.89 -34.45 -2.33
N GLN A 56 4.32 -33.29 -2.84
CA GLN A 56 5.29 -32.44 -2.15
C GLN A 56 4.69 -31.75 -0.92
N LYS A 57 3.39 -31.39 -0.95
CA LYS A 57 2.71 -30.83 0.23
C LYS A 57 2.71 -31.82 1.40
N ILE A 58 2.48 -33.10 1.11
CA ILE A 58 2.50 -34.18 2.10
C ILE A 58 3.90 -34.34 2.70
N GLU A 59 4.93 -34.38 1.86
CA GLU A 59 6.32 -34.50 2.31
C GLU A 59 6.74 -33.31 3.18
N ILE A 60 6.40 -32.08 2.79
CA ILE A 60 6.68 -30.87 3.56
C ILE A 60 5.97 -30.93 4.91
N LEU A 61 4.68 -31.29 4.94
CA LEU A 61 3.91 -31.39 6.19
C LEU A 61 4.53 -32.43 7.14
N ASN A 62 4.89 -33.60 6.62
CA ASN A 62 5.50 -34.67 7.41
C ASN A 62 6.88 -34.29 7.93
N TYR A 63 7.70 -33.61 7.12
CA TYR A 63 8.99 -33.10 7.54
C TYR A 63 8.87 -32.08 8.69
N LEU A 64 7.90 -31.17 8.59
CA LEU A 64 7.65 -30.17 9.62
C LEU A 64 7.12 -30.78 10.91
N LYS A 65 6.16 -31.72 10.81
CA LYS A 65 5.66 -32.47 11.97
C LYS A 65 6.78 -33.24 12.67
N TYR A 66 7.70 -33.83 11.90
CA TYR A 66 8.87 -34.51 12.45
C TYR A 66 9.81 -33.56 13.22
N ARG A 67 10.12 -32.38 12.64
CA ARG A 67 10.89 -31.33 13.32
C ARG A 67 10.22 -30.87 14.62
N CYS A 68 8.90 -30.75 14.61
CA CYS A 68 8.09 -30.32 15.75
C CYS A 68 7.95 -31.34 16.89
N LEU A 69 8.51 -32.55 16.75
CA LEU A 69 8.57 -33.50 17.87
C LEU A 69 9.50 -33.04 18.99
N ASN A 70 10.56 -32.30 18.64
CA ASN A 70 11.62 -31.90 19.58
C ASN A 70 11.79 -30.38 19.70
N GLU A 71 11.16 -29.61 18.79
CA GLU A 71 11.27 -28.16 18.72
C GLU A 71 9.88 -27.53 18.98
N LYS A 72 9.84 -26.36 19.62
CA LYS A 72 8.60 -25.57 19.76
C LYS A 72 8.30 -24.73 18.53
N GLU A 73 9.34 -24.39 17.79
CA GLU A 73 9.29 -23.53 16.61
C GLU A 73 10.27 -24.04 15.57
N VAL A 74 9.90 -23.99 14.30
CA VAL A 74 10.75 -24.35 13.17
C VAL A 74 11.11 -23.08 12.42
N ASN A 75 12.41 -22.84 12.22
CA ASN A 75 12.92 -21.74 11.41
C ASN A 75 13.21 -22.23 9.99
N ILE A 76 12.65 -21.55 9.01
CA ILE A 76 12.83 -21.85 7.59
C ILE A 76 13.36 -20.60 6.90
N GLU A 77 14.45 -20.75 6.15
CA GLU A 77 15.07 -19.65 5.42
C GLU A 77 14.51 -19.57 4.00
N ILE A 78 13.62 -18.61 3.74
CA ILE A 78 13.06 -18.31 2.41
C ILE A 78 13.31 -16.83 2.11
N GLY A 79 14.54 -16.51 1.70
CA GLY A 79 15.03 -15.13 1.58
C GLY A 79 15.20 -14.40 2.93
N LYS A 80 14.37 -14.75 3.91
CA LYS A 80 14.42 -14.35 5.32
C LYS A 80 14.10 -15.55 6.22
N ASN A 81 14.45 -15.44 7.50
CA ASN A 81 14.08 -16.42 8.50
C ASN A 81 12.60 -16.29 8.85
N ILE A 82 11.84 -17.34 8.52
CA ILE A 82 10.42 -17.48 8.84
C ILE A 82 10.32 -18.45 10.00
N THR A 83 9.81 -17.98 11.13
CA THR A 83 9.56 -18.79 12.32
C THR A 83 8.13 -19.29 12.32
N ILE A 84 7.97 -20.61 12.40
CA ILE A 84 6.68 -21.29 12.39
C ILE A 84 6.47 -21.99 13.73
N SER A 85 5.34 -21.72 14.38
CA SER A 85 4.96 -22.41 15.61
C SER A 85 4.57 -23.86 15.33
N CYS A 86 5.08 -24.79 16.14
CA CYS A 86 4.72 -26.20 16.04
C CYS A 86 3.29 -26.49 16.47
N GLU A 87 2.67 -25.62 17.27
CA GLU A 87 1.24 -25.70 17.59
C GLU A 87 0.39 -25.51 16.33
N ASP A 88 0.74 -24.52 15.50
CA ASP A 88 0.05 -24.27 14.24
C ASP A 88 0.20 -25.47 13.30
N ILE A 89 1.43 -26.01 13.16
CA ILE A 89 1.74 -27.15 12.28
C ILE A 89 0.90 -28.40 12.62
N ASN A 90 0.66 -28.65 13.91
CA ASN A 90 -0.14 -29.81 14.34
C ASN A 90 -1.61 -29.71 13.94
N THR A 91 -2.11 -28.50 13.71
CA THR A 91 -3.49 -28.24 13.26
C THR A 91 -3.63 -28.13 11.73
N LEU A 92 -2.51 -28.14 10.99
CA LEU A 92 -2.51 -28.02 9.54
C LEU A 92 -2.80 -29.35 8.83
N ASN A 93 -3.57 -29.23 7.75
CA ASN A 93 -3.87 -30.28 6.78
C ASN A 93 -3.20 -29.95 5.43
N GLU A 94 -3.15 -30.95 4.55
CA GLU A 94 -2.53 -30.86 3.22
C GLU A 94 -3.14 -29.77 2.33
N GLU A 95 -4.43 -29.49 2.49
CA GLU A 95 -5.14 -28.45 1.74
C GLU A 95 -4.74 -27.03 2.20
N ASN A 96 -4.46 -26.86 3.50
CA ASN A 96 -4.27 -25.54 4.12
C ASN A 96 -2.79 -25.15 4.26
N ILE A 97 -1.87 -26.10 4.08
CA ILE A 97 -0.44 -25.86 4.30
C ILE A 97 0.11 -24.75 3.40
N THR A 98 -0.21 -24.79 2.09
CA THR A 98 0.27 -23.78 1.13
C THR A 98 -0.22 -22.39 1.53
N TYR A 99 -1.52 -22.25 1.80
CA TYR A 99 -2.09 -20.99 2.24
C TYR A 99 -1.41 -20.49 3.53
N TYR A 100 -1.20 -21.36 4.53
CA TYR A 100 -0.50 -21.00 5.76
C TYR A 100 0.92 -20.47 5.50
N PHE A 101 1.69 -21.15 4.64
CA PHE A 101 3.04 -20.72 4.27
C PHE A 101 3.06 -19.38 3.56
N VAL A 102 2.19 -19.20 2.56
CA VAL A 102 2.07 -17.96 1.80
C VAL A 102 1.72 -16.80 2.75
N ASN A 103 0.83 -17.03 3.72
CA ASN A 103 0.53 -16.06 4.77
C ASN A 103 1.73 -15.71 5.65
N LYS A 104 2.47 -16.72 6.14
CA LYS A 104 3.65 -16.48 6.98
C LYS A 104 4.77 -15.77 6.23
N ILE A 105 4.98 -16.10 4.96
CA ILE A 105 5.90 -15.38 4.07
C ILE A 105 5.47 -13.92 4.00
N PHE A 106 4.22 -13.64 3.62
CA PHE A 106 3.71 -12.28 3.53
C PHE A 106 3.87 -11.50 4.85
N ASP A 107 3.47 -12.09 5.97
CA ASP A 107 3.56 -11.45 7.29
C ASP A 107 5.01 -11.11 7.65
N THR A 108 5.96 -12.00 7.34
CA THR A 108 7.38 -11.78 7.59
C THR A 108 7.90 -10.58 6.79
N PHE A 109 7.57 -10.48 5.50
CA PHE A 109 7.99 -9.35 4.68
C PHE A 109 7.29 -8.04 5.03
N TYR A 110 6.01 -8.09 5.41
CA TYR A 110 5.21 -6.93 5.76
C TYR A 110 5.64 -6.31 7.09
N PHE A 111 5.87 -7.13 8.12
CA PHE A 111 6.25 -6.67 9.46
C PHE A 111 7.75 -6.55 9.69
N GLU A 112 8.57 -6.84 8.69
CA GLU A 112 10.00 -6.60 8.77
C GLU A 112 10.28 -5.11 9.04
N ASN A 113 11.18 -4.86 10.00
CA ASN A 113 11.77 -3.54 10.19
C ASN A 113 12.94 -3.34 9.21
N TYR A 114 12.79 -2.40 8.27
CA TYR A 114 13.86 -2.06 7.34
C TYR A 114 14.68 -0.90 7.89
N GLU A 115 15.97 -1.13 8.16
CA GLU A 115 16.88 -0.11 8.73
C GLU A 115 17.27 1.03 7.76
N CYS A 116 16.69 1.07 6.55
CA CYS A 116 16.99 2.09 5.55
C CYS A 116 15.91 3.19 5.53
N LYS A 117 16.31 4.43 5.23
CA LYS A 117 15.35 5.48 4.88
C LYS A 117 14.77 5.19 3.49
N LEU A 118 13.56 5.67 3.20
CA LEU A 118 12.87 5.45 1.91
C LEU A 118 13.78 5.69 0.69
N GLN A 119 14.56 6.78 0.67
CA GLN A 119 15.48 7.08 -0.42
C GLN A 119 16.64 6.08 -0.55
N GLU A 120 17.16 5.58 0.58
CA GLU A 120 18.22 4.57 0.63
C GLU A 120 17.68 3.20 0.21
N CYS A 121 16.49 2.81 0.69
CA CYS A 121 15.85 1.56 0.28
C CYS A 121 15.59 1.51 -1.24
N LEU A 122 15.19 2.64 -1.83
CA LEU A 122 15.01 2.76 -3.29
C LEU A 122 16.33 2.66 -4.05
N LYS A 123 17.41 3.25 -3.51
CA LYS A 123 18.74 3.21 -4.12
C LYS A 123 19.30 1.79 -4.12
N ASP A 124 19.07 1.05 -3.04
CA ASP A 124 19.51 -0.34 -2.87
C ASP A 124 18.60 -1.35 -3.56
N ARG A 125 17.58 -0.88 -4.31
CA ARG A 125 16.59 -1.70 -5.03
C ARG A 125 15.87 -2.71 -4.13
N LYS A 126 15.68 -2.39 -2.85
CA LYS A 126 14.91 -3.23 -1.91
C LYS A 126 13.41 -3.06 -2.18
N LEU A 127 12.92 -3.70 -3.23
CA LEU A 127 11.51 -3.61 -3.65
C LEU A 127 10.54 -4.14 -2.58
N GLU A 128 11.00 -5.07 -1.74
CA GLU A 128 10.27 -5.61 -0.58
C GLU A 128 9.82 -4.51 0.40
N TYR A 129 10.57 -3.40 0.44
CA TYR A 129 10.22 -2.25 1.27
C TYR A 129 8.85 -1.68 0.92
N PHE A 130 8.44 -1.69 -0.35
CA PHE A 130 7.12 -1.21 -0.76
C PHE A 130 5.97 -2.02 -0.18
N LEU A 131 6.23 -3.28 0.20
CA LEU A 131 5.27 -4.17 0.82
C LEU A 131 5.29 -4.11 2.35
N SER A 132 6.09 -3.22 2.93
CA SER A 132 6.30 -3.15 4.38
C SER A 132 5.34 -2.20 5.09
N LEU A 133 5.13 -2.47 6.38
CA LEU A 133 4.43 -1.57 7.30
C LEU A 133 5.11 -0.19 7.39
N ASP A 134 6.44 -0.14 7.30
CA ASP A 134 7.19 1.11 7.37
C ASP A 134 6.92 2.02 6.16
N PHE A 135 6.80 1.43 4.97
CA PHE A 135 6.38 2.18 3.78
C PHE A 135 4.95 2.71 3.93
N HIS A 136 4.02 1.88 4.39
CA HIS A 136 2.64 2.31 4.68
C HIS A 136 2.60 3.50 5.66
N LYS A 137 3.33 3.42 6.78
CA LYS A 137 3.43 4.51 7.76
C LYS A 137 3.99 5.79 7.13
N ASN A 138 5.05 5.68 6.33
CA ASN A 138 5.67 6.83 5.67
C ASN A 138 4.71 7.49 4.68
N ILE A 139 4.07 6.73 3.80
CA ILE A 139 3.09 7.26 2.85
C ILE A 139 1.90 7.90 3.59
N SER A 140 1.41 7.27 4.65
CA SER A 140 0.36 7.83 5.50
C SER A 140 0.77 9.17 6.12
N GLN A 141 2.00 9.29 6.61
CA GLN A 141 2.51 10.56 7.13
C GLN A 141 2.68 11.62 6.04
N LEU A 142 3.23 11.26 4.87
CA LEU A 142 3.34 12.15 3.71
C LEU A 142 1.96 12.67 3.27
N SER A 143 0.95 11.80 3.24
CA SER A 143 -0.42 12.19 2.87
C SER A 143 -0.95 13.30 3.77
N LYS A 144 -0.68 13.25 5.09
CA LYS A 144 -1.09 14.30 6.04
C LYS A 144 -0.43 15.64 5.74
N TYR A 145 0.85 15.65 5.38
CA TYR A 145 1.54 16.90 5.00
C TYR A 145 0.94 17.51 3.72
N PHE A 146 0.64 16.69 2.71
CA PHE A 146 0.02 17.16 1.48
C PHE A 146 -1.43 17.62 1.68
N LEU A 147 -2.17 17.01 2.61
CA LEU A 147 -3.49 17.51 3.02
C LEU A 147 -3.41 18.92 3.60
N ILE A 148 -2.46 19.15 4.53
CA ILE A 148 -2.25 20.48 5.13
C ILE A 148 -1.87 21.49 4.05
N ALA A 149 -0.97 21.12 3.12
CA ALA A 149 -0.60 21.96 2.00
C ALA A 149 -1.79 22.28 1.09
N ALA A 150 -2.62 21.30 0.76
CA ALA A 150 -3.82 21.48 -0.05
C ALA A 150 -4.83 22.43 0.61
N ILE A 151 -5.04 22.31 1.93
CA ILE A 151 -5.90 23.23 2.68
C ILE A 151 -5.32 24.66 2.64
N ALA A 152 -4.01 24.81 2.89
CA ALA A 152 -3.35 26.12 2.89
C ALA A 152 -3.44 26.80 1.51
N PHE A 153 -3.09 26.11 0.44
CA PHE A 153 -3.19 26.64 -0.92
C PHE A 153 -4.63 26.87 -1.36
N GLY A 154 -5.57 26.02 -0.95
CA GLY A 154 -7.00 26.19 -1.21
C GLY A 154 -7.56 27.46 -0.57
N LEU A 155 -7.20 27.76 0.68
CA LEU A 155 -7.59 29.00 1.35
C LEU A 155 -7.00 30.24 0.69
N LEU A 156 -5.70 30.21 0.35
CA LEU A 156 -5.06 31.32 -0.36
C LEU A 156 -5.67 31.55 -1.75
N TYR A 157 -6.01 30.47 -2.45
CA TYR A 157 -6.69 30.53 -3.74
C TYR A 157 -8.08 31.16 -3.62
N LEU A 158 -8.86 30.77 -2.61
CA LEU A 158 -10.18 31.34 -2.33
C LEU A 158 -10.15 32.84 -2.06
N ILE A 159 -9.18 33.30 -1.27
CA ILE A 159 -9.00 34.73 -0.96
C ILE A 159 -8.69 35.53 -2.24
N SER A 160 -8.00 34.90 -3.21
CA SER A 160 -7.61 35.56 -4.46
C SER A 160 -8.79 35.82 -5.41
N ILE A 161 -9.89 35.08 -5.26
CA ILE A 161 -11.12 35.21 -6.06
C ILE A 161 -12.09 36.19 -5.37
N GLU A 162 -12.66 37.13 -6.13
CA GLU A 162 -13.56 38.16 -5.61
C GLU A 162 -14.97 37.65 -5.36
N THR A 163 -15.56 36.96 -6.34
CA THR A 163 -16.98 36.60 -6.34
C THR A 163 -17.18 35.20 -5.78
N LEU A 164 -18.21 35.03 -4.96
CA LEU A 164 -18.57 33.74 -4.36
C LEU A 164 -18.91 32.70 -5.44
N GLU A 165 -19.61 33.11 -6.49
CA GLU A 165 -19.97 32.25 -7.61
C GLU A 165 -18.73 31.67 -8.31
N SER A 166 -17.72 32.51 -8.59
CA SER A 166 -16.47 32.05 -9.18
C SER A 166 -15.65 31.18 -8.23
N ARG A 167 -15.74 31.39 -6.91
CA ARG A 167 -15.10 30.52 -5.90
C ARG A 167 -15.69 29.11 -5.94
N ILE A 168 -17.01 28.99 -5.92
CA ILE A 168 -17.70 27.70 -5.93
C ILE A 168 -17.44 26.97 -7.25
N LEU A 169 -17.57 27.66 -8.38
CA LEU A 169 -17.36 27.07 -9.70
C LEU A 169 -15.91 26.58 -9.88
N SER A 170 -14.92 27.38 -9.48
CA SER A 170 -13.51 26.99 -9.60
C SER A 170 -13.13 25.81 -8.69
N LEU A 171 -13.57 25.82 -7.42
CA LEU A 171 -13.38 24.68 -6.53
C LEU A 171 -14.02 23.42 -7.11
N GLY A 172 -15.26 23.52 -7.59
CA GLY A 172 -15.97 22.40 -8.21
C GLY A 172 -15.19 21.78 -9.36
N ILE A 173 -14.65 22.60 -10.26
CA ILE A 173 -13.81 22.13 -11.38
C ILE A 173 -12.55 21.41 -10.86
N ILE A 174 -11.85 21.98 -9.88
CA ILE A 174 -10.64 21.37 -9.31
C ILE A 174 -10.96 20.04 -8.63
N PHE A 175 -12.04 19.96 -7.86
CA PHE A 175 -12.47 18.71 -7.23
C PHE A 175 -12.86 17.65 -8.27
N VAL A 176 -13.60 18.02 -9.31
CA VAL A 176 -13.94 17.08 -10.39
C VAL A 176 -12.67 16.57 -11.09
N LEU A 177 -11.76 17.47 -11.48
CA LEU A 177 -10.51 17.09 -12.16
C LEU A 177 -9.63 16.17 -11.31
N THR A 178 -9.58 16.40 -9.99
CA THR A 178 -8.78 15.57 -9.07
C THR A 178 -9.47 14.28 -8.65
N ALA A 179 -10.81 14.25 -8.61
CA ALA A 179 -11.58 13.08 -8.20
C ALA A 179 -11.83 12.08 -9.34
N VAL A 180 -11.96 12.54 -10.59
CA VAL A 180 -12.23 11.67 -11.75
C VAL A 180 -11.22 10.50 -11.85
N PRO A 181 -9.90 10.71 -11.72
CA PRO A 181 -8.93 9.62 -11.70
C PRO A 181 -9.19 8.60 -10.58
N TYR A 182 -9.65 9.05 -9.40
CA TYR A 182 -9.91 8.18 -8.26
C TYR A 182 -11.16 7.31 -8.48
N PHE A 183 -12.24 7.89 -9.01
CA PHE A 183 -13.45 7.13 -9.36
C PHE A 183 -13.16 6.03 -10.38
N ILE A 184 -12.29 6.30 -11.37
CA ILE A 184 -11.90 5.29 -12.36
C ILE A 184 -11.15 4.12 -11.71
N ILE A 185 -10.41 4.35 -10.63
CA ILE A 185 -9.62 3.31 -9.96
C ILE A 185 -10.51 2.35 -9.15
N ASP A 186 -11.53 2.85 -8.45
CA ASP A 186 -12.51 1.98 -7.77
C ASP A 186 -13.26 1.10 -8.79
N TYR A 187 -13.54 1.61 -9.99
CA TYR A 187 -14.08 0.81 -11.09
C TYR A 187 -13.06 -0.17 -11.69
N SER A 188 -11.77 0.15 -11.67
CA SER A 188 -10.72 -0.76 -12.15
C SER A 188 -10.52 -1.96 -11.22
N ALA A 189 -10.82 -1.84 -9.93
CA ALA A 189 -10.87 -2.98 -9.01
C ALA A 189 -11.93 -4.02 -9.42
N LEU A 190 -12.99 -3.59 -10.13
CA LEU A 190 -14.01 -4.46 -10.72
C LEU A 190 -13.51 -5.23 -11.96
N LEU A 191 -12.39 -4.81 -12.55
CA LEU A 191 -11.74 -5.45 -13.69
C LEU A 191 -10.65 -6.45 -13.27
N ILE A 192 -10.29 -6.48 -11.98
CA ILE A 192 -9.42 -7.52 -11.44
C ILE A 192 -10.33 -8.70 -11.09
N PRO A 193 -10.23 -9.84 -11.81
CA PRO A 193 -11.08 -10.99 -11.53
C PRO A 193 -10.89 -11.43 -10.07
N GLU A 194 -12.01 -11.59 -9.36
CA GLU A 194 -12.00 -12.28 -8.06
C GLU A 194 -11.54 -13.73 -8.30
N PRO A 195 -10.62 -14.25 -7.48
CA PRO A 195 -10.23 -15.66 -7.53
C PRO A 195 -11.38 -16.58 -7.08
#